data_AF-A0A376U6F7-F1
#
_entry.id   AF-A0A376U6F7-F1
#
_cell.length_a   1.000
_cell.length_b   1.000
_cell.length_c   1.000
_cell.angle_alpha   90.00
_cell.angle_beta   90.00
_cell.angle_gamma   90.00
#
_symmetry.space_group_name_H-M   'P 1'
#
loop_
_entity.id
_entity.type
_entity.pdbx_description
1 polymer ?
#
loop_
_entity_poly.entity_id
_entity_poly.type
_entity_poly.pdbx_seq_one_letter_code
_entity_poly.pdbx_strand_id
1 'polypeptide(L)'
;MQSIDKVHYSMNSSHHAEVFVYAWLHKMLDGIKGQYKDVNEIEDVSELPSDKLITIHYMVKGEASVYRYSKGMRITDSKGVLGLGSPGLYYMDFLSVFSCLRNTNLFDLKIESISDENISLVKGLYNFKDENPLMYALMSIRINLEFINNDGLSFYYISVDSCKKITALHEQKLRLSFNDKKPMDDIGELSD
;
A
#
# COMPACT_ATOMS: atom_id res chain seq x y z
N MET A 1 25.61 -21.15 19.78
CA MET A 1 26.26 -21.57 18.52
C MET A 1 26.34 -20.33 17.64
N GLN A 2 27.54 -19.83 17.32
CA GLN A 2 27.69 -18.61 16.51
C GLN A 2 27.63 -18.95 15.01
N SER A 3 27.09 -18.04 14.20
CA SER A 3 27.14 -18.14 12.74
C SER A 3 28.60 -18.15 12.25
N ILE A 4 28.92 -19.06 11.33
CA ILE A 4 30.29 -19.35 10.89
C ILE A 4 30.93 -18.13 10.21
N ASP A 5 30.14 -17.35 9.46
CA ASP A 5 30.68 -16.29 8.59
C ASP A 5 30.52 -14.86 9.15
N LYS A 6 29.88 -14.69 10.33
CA LYS A 6 29.55 -13.40 10.97
C LYS A 6 28.71 -12.40 10.15
N VAL A 7 28.47 -12.62 8.86
CA VAL A 7 27.62 -11.74 8.03
C VAL A 7 26.14 -12.13 8.18
N HIS A 8 25.46 -11.49 9.13
CA HIS A 8 24.00 -11.45 9.09
C HIS A 8 23.55 -10.48 8.00
N TYR A 9 23.26 -11.00 6.81
CA TYR A 9 22.46 -10.29 5.82
C TYR A 9 21.01 -10.18 6.34
N SER A 10 20.73 -9.14 7.12
CA SER A 10 19.36 -8.79 7.49
C SER A 10 18.62 -8.25 6.26
N MET A 11 18.03 -9.15 5.47
CA MET A 11 17.02 -8.73 4.50
C MET A 11 15.87 -8.06 5.24
N ASN A 12 15.54 -6.82 4.89
CA ASN A 12 14.40 -6.11 5.45
C ASN A 12 13.11 -6.72 4.87
N SER A 13 12.64 -7.79 5.51
CA SER A 13 11.45 -8.54 5.11
C SER A 13 10.20 -7.67 5.00
N SER A 14 10.09 -6.60 5.80
CA SER A 14 8.97 -5.66 5.75
C SER A 14 8.87 -4.95 4.39
N HIS A 15 9.98 -4.48 3.84
CA HIS A 15 9.97 -3.79 2.53
C HIS A 15 9.62 -4.76 1.39
N HIS A 16 10.15 -5.98 1.42
CA HIS A 16 9.79 -7.00 0.42
C HIS A 16 8.33 -7.47 0.55
N ALA A 17 7.79 -7.53 1.76
CA ALA A 17 6.37 -7.82 2.01
C ALA A 17 5.46 -6.72 1.46
N GLU A 18 5.81 -5.43 1.67
CA GLU A 18 5.08 -4.30 1.07
C GLU A 18 5.07 -4.41 -0.47
N VAL A 19 6.22 -4.60 -1.11
CA VAL A 19 6.33 -4.75 -2.57
C VAL A 19 5.49 -5.92 -3.10
N PHE A 20 5.49 -7.06 -2.39
CA PHE A 20 4.65 -8.20 -2.74
C PHE A 20 3.16 -7.88 -2.65
N VAL A 21 2.72 -7.25 -1.56
CA VAL A 21 1.32 -6.84 -1.35
C VAL A 21 0.88 -5.84 -2.43
N TYR A 22 1.70 -4.83 -2.75
CA TYR A 22 1.45 -3.89 -3.85
C TYR A 22 1.29 -4.59 -5.21
N ALA A 23 2.23 -5.49 -5.57
CA ALA A 23 2.18 -6.21 -6.83
C ALA A 23 0.96 -7.14 -6.94
N TRP A 24 0.57 -7.75 -5.82
CA TRP A 24 -0.62 -8.59 -5.72
C TRP A 24 -1.93 -7.79 -5.87
N LEU A 25 -2.05 -6.62 -5.22
CA LEU A 25 -3.21 -5.74 -5.36
C LEU A 25 -3.39 -5.25 -6.80
N HIS A 26 -2.31 -4.90 -7.49
CA HIS A 26 -2.38 -4.54 -8.90
C HIS A 26 -2.97 -5.68 -9.75
N LYS A 27 -2.59 -6.94 -9.50
CA LYS A 27 -3.20 -8.09 -10.17
C LYS A 27 -4.69 -8.28 -9.84
N MET A 28 -5.11 -8.01 -8.60
CA MET A 28 -6.52 -8.09 -8.23
C MET A 28 -7.36 -6.96 -8.84
N LEU A 29 -6.86 -5.72 -8.79
CA LEU A 29 -7.49 -4.56 -9.42
C LEU A 29 -7.61 -4.77 -10.93
N ASP A 30 -6.63 -5.42 -11.55
CA ASP A 30 -6.69 -5.85 -12.95
C ASP A 30 -7.79 -6.89 -13.21
N GLY A 31 -8.00 -7.85 -12.30
CA GLY A 31 -9.07 -8.86 -12.38
C GLY A 31 -10.49 -8.30 -12.25
N ILE A 32 -10.67 -7.13 -11.62
CA ILE A 32 -11.98 -6.45 -11.47
C ILE A 32 -12.24 -5.35 -12.52
N LYS A 33 -11.37 -5.22 -13.52
CA LYS A 33 -11.63 -4.36 -14.70
C LYS A 33 -12.86 -4.86 -15.45
N GLY A 34 -13.74 -3.94 -15.86
CA GLY A 34 -14.99 -4.27 -16.56
C GLY A 34 -16.11 -4.91 -15.72
N GLN A 35 -15.83 -5.38 -14.49
CA GLN A 35 -16.89 -5.82 -13.57
C GLN A 35 -17.75 -4.62 -13.13
N TYR A 36 -19.04 -4.87 -12.84
CA TYR A 36 -19.94 -3.89 -12.24
C TYR A 36 -19.43 -3.47 -10.85
N LYS A 37 -19.62 -2.20 -10.50
CA LYS A 37 -19.12 -1.58 -9.27
C LYS A 37 -20.24 -0.76 -8.65
N ASP A 38 -20.52 -1.06 -7.40
CA ASP A 38 -21.39 -0.24 -6.57
C ASP A 38 -20.54 0.91 -6.01
N VAL A 39 -21.00 2.15 -6.16
CA VAL A 39 -20.24 3.35 -5.78
C VAL A 39 -21.13 4.25 -4.94
N ASN A 40 -20.83 4.30 -3.65
CA ASN A 40 -21.53 5.11 -2.67
C ASN A 40 -20.74 6.40 -2.45
N GLU A 41 -21.33 7.56 -2.79
CA GLU A 41 -20.71 8.85 -2.51
C GLU A 41 -20.80 9.16 -1.00
N ILE A 42 -19.70 9.66 -0.44
CA ILE A 42 -19.57 10.08 0.96
C ILE A 42 -18.92 11.47 1.02
N GLU A 43 -19.23 12.24 2.06
CA GLU A 43 -18.71 13.60 2.24
C GLU A 43 -17.39 13.62 3.01
N ASP A 44 -17.18 12.68 3.95
CA ASP A 44 -15.97 12.62 4.79
C ASP A 44 -15.45 11.19 5.05
N VAL A 45 -14.14 11.10 5.29
CA VAL A 45 -13.45 9.83 5.60
C VAL A 45 -13.85 9.19 6.94
N SER A 46 -14.68 9.83 7.76
CA SER A 46 -15.29 9.24 8.96
C SER A 46 -16.48 8.31 8.67
N GLU A 47 -17.05 8.38 7.46
CA GLU A 47 -18.16 7.50 7.01
C GLU A 47 -17.66 6.10 6.57
N LEU A 48 -16.34 5.90 6.49
CA LEU A 48 -15.74 4.65 6.05
C LEU A 48 -15.92 3.53 7.10
N PRO A 49 -16.32 2.31 6.69
CA PRO A 49 -16.78 1.26 7.60
C PRO A 49 -15.67 0.60 8.44
N SER A 50 -14.41 0.72 8.01
CA SER A 50 -13.25 0.18 8.73
C SER A 50 -11.96 0.96 8.44
N ASP A 51 -10.88 0.54 9.11
CA ASP A 51 -9.51 1.00 8.90
C ASP A 51 -8.75 0.20 7.83
N LYS A 52 -9.27 -0.95 7.40
CA LYS A 52 -8.63 -1.91 6.47
C LYS A 52 -8.92 -1.54 5.02
N LEU A 53 -8.49 -0.34 4.65
CA LEU A 53 -8.86 0.30 3.39
C LEU A 53 -7.77 0.18 2.33
N ILE A 54 -8.18 0.02 1.07
CA ILE A 54 -7.39 0.41 -0.08
C ILE A 54 -7.99 1.71 -0.62
N THR A 55 -7.20 2.79 -0.66
CA THR A 55 -7.54 4.02 -1.38
C THR A 55 -7.01 3.95 -2.81
N ILE A 56 -7.85 4.22 -3.79
CA ILE A 56 -7.50 4.39 -5.20
C ILE A 56 -7.57 5.88 -5.54
N HIS A 57 -6.43 6.45 -5.94
CA HIS A 57 -6.32 7.80 -6.51
C HIS A 57 -6.68 7.71 -7.99
N TYR A 58 -7.97 7.93 -8.29
CA TYR A 58 -8.53 7.70 -9.60
C TYR A 58 -8.54 8.97 -10.43
N MET A 59 -7.77 9.00 -11.51
CA MET A 59 -7.60 10.12 -12.44
C MET A 59 -7.11 11.45 -11.82
N VAL A 60 -6.72 11.46 -10.53
CA VAL A 60 -6.14 12.64 -9.87
C VAL A 60 -4.62 12.67 -10.10
N LYS A 61 -4.12 13.74 -10.74
CA LYS A 61 -2.69 14.01 -10.92
C LYS A 61 -2.33 15.39 -10.36
N GLY A 62 -1.31 15.46 -9.50
CA GLY A 62 -0.68 16.73 -9.09
C GLY A 62 -1.44 17.54 -8.02
N GLU A 63 -2.69 17.21 -7.69
CA GLU A 63 -3.45 17.93 -6.67
C GLU A 63 -3.10 17.53 -5.23
N ALA A 64 -2.01 18.10 -4.68
CA ALA A 64 -1.49 17.80 -3.34
C ALA A 64 -2.55 17.77 -2.20
N SER A 65 -3.59 18.60 -2.29
CA SER A 65 -4.72 18.63 -1.36
C SER A 65 -5.47 17.29 -1.27
N VAL A 66 -5.65 16.60 -2.40
CA VAL A 66 -6.40 15.34 -2.47
C VAL A 66 -5.65 14.19 -1.78
N TYR A 67 -4.32 14.18 -1.82
CA TYR A 67 -3.49 13.10 -1.25
C TYR A 67 -3.41 13.12 0.29
N ARG A 68 -3.80 14.24 0.93
CA ARG A 68 -3.50 14.49 2.36
C ARG A 68 -4.35 13.65 3.33
N TYR A 69 -5.53 13.18 2.91
CA TYR A 69 -6.50 12.46 3.76
C TYR A 69 -6.73 10.99 3.37
N SER A 70 -5.99 10.46 2.40
CA SER A 70 -6.11 9.06 1.98
C SER A 70 -5.70 8.09 3.09
N LYS A 71 -6.64 7.23 3.51
CA LYS A 71 -6.46 6.21 4.55
C LYS A 71 -6.03 4.86 3.97
N GLY A 72 -5.38 4.03 4.80
CA GLY A 72 -4.94 2.71 4.39
C GLY A 72 -3.94 2.73 3.22
N MET A 73 -3.98 1.69 2.40
CA MET A 73 -3.00 1.45 1.33
C MET A 73 -3.37 2.19 0.05
N ARG A 74 -2.41 2.86 -0.60
CA ARG A 74 -2.68 3.84 -1.66
C ARG A 74 -2.26 3.33 -3.03
N ILE A 75 -3.18 3.29 -3.99
CA ILE A 75 -2.91 2.87 -5.37
C ILE A 75 -3.31 4.00 -6.32
N THR A 76 -2.50 4.26 -7.34
CA THR A 76 -2.73 5.36 -8.28
C THR A 76 -3.18 4.85 -9.65
N ASP A 77 -4.46 5.03 -9.99
CA ASP A 77 -4.97 4.83 -11.35
C ASP A 77 -5.10 6.17 -12.07
N SER A 78 -3.96 6.70 -12.50
CA SER A 78 -3.89 8.00 -13.17
C SER A 78 -4.34 8.00 -14.65
N LYS A 79 -4.81 6.85 -15.16
CA LYS A 79 -5.31 6.67 -16.54
C LYS A 79 -6.80 6.29 -16.59
N GLY A 80 -7.43 5.96 -15.46
CA GLY A 80 -8.83 5.56 -15.41
C GLY A 80 -9.10 4.12 -15.88
N VAL A 81 -8.09 3.24 -15.82
CA VAL A 81 -8.17 1.86 -16.36
C VAL A 81 -9.18 0.99 -15.60
N LEU A 82 -9.50 1.33 -14.35
CA LEU A 82 -10.47 0.59 -13.53
C LEU A 82 -11.95 0.93 -13.85
N GLY A 83 -12.19 2.04 -14.57
CA GLY A 83 -13.54 2.46 -14.97
C GLY A 83 -14.44 2.81 -13.78
N LEU A 84 -13.91 3.54 -12.78
CA LEU A 84 -14.62 3.89 -11.54
C LEU A 84 -15.59 5.08 -11.69
N GLY A 85 -15.54 5.81 -12.81
CA GLY A 85 -16.40 6.96 -13.09
C GLY A 85 -15.64 8.29 -13.08
N SER A 86 -15.91 9.13 -12.09
CA SER A 86 -15.41 10.51 -11.97
C SER A 86 -14.04 10.58 -11.27
N PRO A 87 -13.20 11.60 -11.54
CA PRO A 87 -11.94 11.78 -10.80
C PRO A 87 -12.16 12.02 -9.30
N GLY A 88 -11.34 11.37 -8.45
CA GLY A 88 -11.42 11.54 -7.01
C GLY A 88 -10.71 10.44 -6.21
N LEU A 89 -11.11 10.30 -4.95
CA LEU A 89 -10.67 9.23 -4.06
C LEU A 89 -11.74 8.15 -3.99
N TYR A 90 -11.37 6.92 -4.30
CA TYR A 90 -12.21 5.75 -4.09
C TYR A 90 -11.62 4.91 -2.96
N TYR A 91 -12.45 4.40 -2.08
CA TYR A 91 -12.06 3.52 -0.98
C TYR A 91 -12.79 2.19 -1.14
N MET A 92 -12.09 1.07 -1.01
CA MET A 92 -12.69 -0.23 -0.82
C MET A 92 -12.25 -0.79 0.53
N ASP A 93 -13.18 -1.39 1.27
CA ASP A 93 -12.85 -2.18 2.46
C ASP A 93 -12.30 -3.53 1.98
N PHE A 94 -11.08 -3.81 2.41
CA PHE A 94 -10.34 -5.00 2.00
C PHE A 94 -11.04 -6.30 2.39
N LEU A 95 -11.63 -6.35 3.59
CA LEU A 95 -12.28 -7.55 4.11
C LEU A 95 -13.72 -7.70 3.61
N SER A 96 -14.39 -6.61 3.21
CA SER A 96 -15.69 -6.72 2.56
C SER A 96 -15.57 -7.27 1.14
N VAL A 97 -14.52 -6.89 0.40
CA VAL A 97 -14.33 -7.30 -1.00
C VAL A 97 -13.54 -8.61 -1.14
N PHE A 98 -12.59 -8.92 -0.24
CA PHE A 98 -11.71 -10.08 -0.41
C PHE A 98 -11.70 -11.02 0.80
N SER A 99 -12.05 -12.27 0.56
CA SER A 99 -11.81 -13.38 1.48
C SER A 99 -10.41 -13.95 1.28
N CYS A 100 -9.52 -13.76 2.26
CA CYS A 100 -8.20 -14.39 2.28
C CYS A 100 -8.29 -15.80 2.87
N LEU A 101 -8.04 -16.82 2.04
CA LEU A 101 -7.95 -18.21 2.45
C LEU A 101 -6.50 -18.69 2.45
N ARG A 102 -6.14 -19.41 3.51
CA ARG A 102 -4.91 -20.19 3.56
C ARG A 102 -5.11 -21.45 2.70
N ASN A 103 -4.25 -21.65 1.70
CA ASN A 103 -4.16 -22.93 0.99
C ASN A 103 -3.57 -24.02 1.92
N THR A 104 -3.79 -25.30 1.62
CA THR A 104 -3.40 -26.45 2.45
C THR A 104 -1.92 -26.36 2.88
N ASN A 105 -1.04 -26.12 1.90
CA ASN A 105 0.37 -25.79 2.10
C ASN A 105 0.57 -24.27 2.02
N LEU A 106 0.72 -23.59 3.16
CA LEU A 106 0.93 -22.12 3.18
C LEU A 106 2.29 -21.70 2.58
N PHE A 107 3.31 -22.55 2.72
CA PHE A 107 4.66 -22.32 2.21
C PHE A 107 5.19 -23.55 1.47
N ASP A 108 5.73 -23.36 0.27
CA ASP A 108 6.62 -24.32 -0.37
C ASP A 108 8.05 -23.77 -0.34
N LEU A 109 8.99 -24.55 0.19
CA LEU A 109 10.41 -24.23 0.22
C LEU A 109 11.15 -25.20 -0.70
N LYS A 110 11.85 -24.66 -1.70
CA LYS A 110 12.75 -25.42 -2.58
C LYS A 110 14.17 -24.92 -2.36
N ILE A 111 15.10 -25.83 -2.08
CA ILE A 111 16.54 -25.54 -1.98
C ILE A 111 17.24 -26.48 -2.96
N GLU A 112 17.99 -25.92 -3.90
CA GLU A 112 18.76 -26.67 -4.90
C GLU A 112 20.22 -26.21 -4.88
N SER A 113 21.16 -27.15 -4.96
CA SER A 113 22.56 -26.81 -5.26
C SER A 113 22.66 -26.23 -6.67
N ILE A 114 23.51 -25.23 -6.86
CA ILE A 114 23.89 -24.82 -8.21
C ILE A 114 24.72 -25.94 -8.84
N SER A 115 24.44 -26.24 -10.11
CA SER A 115 25.03 -27.32 -10.88
C SER A 115 25.39 -26.83 -12.29
N ASP A 116 26.23 -27.57 -13.01
CA ASP A 116 26.63 -27.18 -14.37
C ASP A 116 25.45 -27.08 -15.34
N GLU A 117 24.34 -27.80 -15.10
CA GLU A 117 23.12 -27.69 -15.90
C GLU A 117 22.34 -26.38 -15.64
N ASN A 118 22.41 -25.81 -14.43
CA ASN A 118 21.63 -24.63 -14.05
C ASN A 118 22.44 -23.32 -13.96
N ILE A 119 23.78 -23.40 -13.93
CA ILE A 119 24.73 -22.28 -13.75
C ILE A 119 24.47 -21.09 -14.70
N SER A 120 24.13 -21.36 -15.96
CA SER A 120 23.86 -20.32 -16.97
C SER A 120 22.58 -19.54 -16.67
N LEU A 121 21.57 -20.21 -16.11
CA LEU A 121 20.31 -19.59 -15.72
C LEU A 121 20.50 -18.74 -14.48
N VAL A 122 21.27 -19.21 -13.48
CA VAL A 122 21.53 -18.43 -12.27
C VAL A 122 22.44 -17.22 -12.53
N LYS A 123 23.41 -17.32 -13.46
CA LYS A 123 24.23 -16.16 -13.90
C LYS A 123 23.40 -15.02 -14.54
N GLY A 124 22.19 -15.30 -15.03
CA GLY A 124 21.24 -14.28 -15.48
C GLY A 124 20.47 -13.58 -14.35
N LEU A 125 20.49 -14.14 -13.14
CA LEU A 125 19.77 -13.64 -11.96
C LEU A 125 20.69 -13.06 -10.89
N TYR A 126 21.94 -13.53 -10.83
CA TYR A 126 22.93 -13.14 -9.84
C TYR A 126 24.34 -13.00 -10.44
N ASN A 127 25.09 -11.98 -9.99
CA ASN A 127 26.47 -11.76 -10.42
C ASN A 127 27.45 -12.34 -9.38
N PHE A 128 28.02 -13.49 -9.69
CA PHE A 128 28.97 -14.23 -8.85
C PHE A 128 30.38 -13.60 -8.79
N LYS A 129 30.71 -12.61 -9.63
CA LYS A 129 32.07 -12.04 -9.76
C LYS A 129 33.13 -13.16 -9.91
N ASP A 130 34.10 -13.20 -8.99
CA ASP A 130 35.21 -14.15 -8.96
C ASP A 130 34.94 -15.38 -8.04
N GLU A 131 33.73 -15.48 -7.47
CA GLU A 131 33.34 -16.55 -6.55
C GLU A 131 32.87 -17.80 -7.32
N ASN A 132 33.12 -19.01 -6.79
CA ASN A 132 32.71 -20.25 -7.46
C ASN A 132 31.20 -20.49 -7.29
N PRO A 133 30.37 -20.37 -8.35
CA PRO A 133 28.91 -20.49 -8.24
C PRO A 133 28.43 -21.86 -7.75
N LEU A 134 29.22 -22.93 -7.92
CA LEU A 134 28.86 -24.28 -7.45
C LEU A 134 28.89 -24.42 -5.91
N MET A 135 29.46 -23.45 -5.19
CA MET A 135 29.45 -23.40 -3.72
C MET A 135 28.14 -22.86 -3.13
N TYR A 136 27.21 -22.40 -3.97
CA TYR A 136 25.98 -21.74 -3.57
C TYR A 136 24.76 -22.65 -3.75
N ALA A 137 23.71 -22.39 -2.97
CA ALA A 137 22.41 -23.02 -3.12
C ALA A 137 21.36 -21.95 -3.46
N LEU A 138 20.45 -22.28 -4.37
CA LEU A 138 19.33 -21.45 -4.76
C LEU A 138 18.14 -21.79 -3.86
N MET A 139 17.68 -20.81 -3.08
CA MET A 139 16.50 -20.92 -2.22
C MET A 139 15.31 -20.23 -2.90
N SER A 140 14.21 -20.97 -3.05
CA SER A 140 12.93 -20.44 -3.50
C SER A 140 11.88 -20.67 -2.41
N ILE A 141 11.24 -19.60 -1.97
CA ILE A 141 10.10 -19.63 -1.04
C ILE A 141 8.86 -19.19 -1.83
N ARG A 142 7.85 -20.05 -1.91
CA ARG A 142 6.52 -19.70 -2.40
C ARG A 142 5.58 -19.59 -1.21
N ILE A 143 4.78 -18.52 -1.18
CA ILE A 143 3.68 -18.36 -0.23
C ILE A 143 2.37 -18.59 -0.98
N ASN A 144 1.59 -19.59 -0.58
CA ASN A 144 0.33 -19.94 -1.23
C ASN A 144 -0.85 -19.33 -0.45
N LEU A 145 -1.17 -18.09 -0.77
CA LEU A 145 -2.39 -17.43 -0.34
C LEU A 145 -3.41 -17.47 -1.48
N GLU A 146 -4.64 -17.83 -1.16
CA GLU A 146 -5.77 -17.74 -2.08
C GLU A 146 -6.64 -16.56 -1.66
N PHE A 147 -7.06 -15.75 -2.62
CA PHE A 147 -7.91 -14.60 -2.37
C PHE A 147 -9.12 -14.69 -3.28
N ILE A 148 -10.29 -14.84 -2.65
CA ILE A 148 -11.57 -14.95 -3.34
C ILE A 148 -12.21 -13.57 -3.31
N ASN A 149 -12.58 -13.07 -4.49
CA ASN A 149 -13.42 -11.88 -4.61
C ASN A 149 -14.82 -12.23 -4.12
N ASN A 150 -15.33 -11.50 -3.14
CA ASN A 150 -16.70 -11.64 -2.66
C ASN A 150 -17.67 -11.08 -3.72
N ASP A 151 -18.93 -11.49 -3.68
CA ASP A 151 -19.95 -10.96 -4.59
C ASP A 151 -20.24 -9.49 -4.26
N GLY A 152 -20.10 -8.61 -5.26
CA GLY A 152 -20.32 -7.18 -5.14
C GLY A 152 -19.03 -6.38 -4.87
N LEU A 153 -18.71 -5.47 -5.78
CA LEU A 153 -17.57 -4.55 -5.65
C LEU A 153 -18.07 -3.19 -5.18
N SER A 154 -18.27 -3.03 -3.86
CA SER A 154 -18.65 -1.75 -3.26
C SER A 154 -17.44 -0.85 -3.01
N PHE A 155 -17.55 0.39 -3.47
CA PHE A 155 -16.60 1.47 -3.24
C PHE A 155 -17.29 2.65 -2.55
N TYR A 156 -16.53 3.37 -1.75
CA TYR A 156 -16.91 4.69 -1.23
C TYR A 156 -16.15 5.76 -2.01
N TYR A 157 -16.83 6.82 -2.46
CA TYR A 157 -16.27 7.86 -3.31
C TYR A 157 -16.30 9.22 -2.64
N ILE A 158 -15.15 9.92 -2.63
CA ILE A 158 -15.05 11.34 -2.30
C ILE A 158 -14.56 12.09 -3.54
N SER A 159 -15.37 13.04 -4.00
CA SER A 159 -15.01 13.90 -5.14
C SER A 159 -13.79 14.77 -4.86
N VAL A 160 -13.12 15.22 -5.94
CA VAL A 160 -12.00 16.18 -5.86
C VAL A 160 -12.38 17.46 -5.09
N ASP A 161 -13.60 17.97 -5.29
CA ASP A 161 -14.05 19.20 -4.63
C ASP A 161 -14.34 18.99 -3.14
N SER A 162 -14.92 17.83 -2.77
CA SER A 162 -15.06 17.44 -1.36
C SER A 162 -13.68 17.30 -0.69
N CYS A 163 -12.70 16.68 -1.36
CA CYS A 163 -11.33 16.60 -0.86
C CYS A 163 -10.70 17.99 -0.62
N LYS A 164 -10.94 18.97 -1.52
CA LYS A 164 -10.49 20.36 -1.35
C LYS A 164 -11.15 21.03 -0.15
N LYS A 165 -12.46 20.84 0.06
CA LYS A 165 -13.20 21.36 1.23
C LYS A 165 -12.67 20.78 2.55
N ILE A 166 -12.50 19.45 2.64
CA ILE A 166 -11.91 18.77 3.82
C ILE A 166 -10.53 19.36 4.13
N THR A 167 -9.70 19.54 3.09
CA THR A 167 -8.35 20.13 3.23
C THR A 167 -8.40 21.52 3.85
N ALA A 168 -9.23 22.41 3.30
CA ALA A 168 -9.35 23.80 3.77
C ALA A 168 -9.86 23.87 5.22
N LEU A 169 -10.89 23.09 5.56
CA LEU A 169 -11.45 23.02 6.92
C LEU A 169 -10.42 22.53 7.95
N HIS A 170 -9.60 21.53 7.60
CA HIS A 170 -8.57 21.02 8.49
C HIS A 170 -7.40 22.00 8.65
N GLU A 171 -6.97 22.67 7.59
CA GLU A 171 -5.96 23.74 7.68
C GLU A 171 -6.44 24.93 8.50
N GLN A 172 -7.71 25.30 8.40
CA GLN A 172 -8.33 26.32 9.25
C GLN A 172 -8.32 25.89 10.73
N LYS A 173 -8.73 24.66 11.04
CA LYS A 173 -8.67 24.10 12.42
C LYS A 173 -7.25 24.10 12.99
N LEU A 174 -6.26 23.68 12.19
CA LEU A 174 -4.85 23.74 12.58
C LEU A 174 -4.43 25.18 12.91
N ARG A 175 -4.66 26.15 12.02
CA ARG A 175 -4.31 27.57 12.24
C ARG A 175 -4.93 28.14 13.51
N LEU A 176 -6.19 27.82 13.80
CA LEU A 176 -6.85 28.22 15.05
C LEU A 176 -6.15 27.60 16.27
N SER A 177 -5.88 26.30 16.27
CA SER A 177 -5.20 25.60 17.37
C SER A 177 -3.75 26.04 17.63
N PHE A 178 -3.10 26.69 16.65
CA PHE A 178 -1.80 27.33 16.83
C PHE A 178 -1.90 28.76 17.38
N ASN A 179 -2.96 29.51 17.03
CA ASN A 179 -3.21 30.84 17.59
C ASN A 179 -3.63 30.78 19.07
N ASP A 180 -4.37 29.75 19.48
CA ASP A 180 -4.73 29.48 20.88
C ASP A 180 -3.52 29.06 21.76
N LYS A 181 -2.33 28.92 21.15
CA LYS A 181 -1.06 28.57 21.82
C LYS A 181 -0.03 29.72 21.84
N LYS A 182 -0.47 30.98 21.74
CA LYS A 182 0.41 32.10 22.13
C LYS A 182 0.65 32.09 23.65
N PRO A 183 1.89 32.31 24.13
CA PRO A 183 2.13 32.48 25.56
C PRO A 183 1.44 33.74 26.09
N MET A 184 0.86 33.66 27.28
CA MET A 184 0.60 34.84 28.12
C MET A 184 1.90 35.23 28.84
N ASP A 185 2.92 35.64 28.07
CA ASP A 185 4.13 36.28 28.58
C ASP A 185 4.24 37.68 27.96
N ASP A 186 3.33 38.58 28.38
CA ASP A 186 3.55 40.02 28.34
C ASP A 186 2.46 40.74 29.16
N ILE A 187 2.75 40.94 30.45
CA ILE A 187 2.26 42.09 31.22
C ILE A 187 3.46 42.70 31.97
N GLY A 188 4.26 43.50 31.27
CA GLY A 188 4.62 44.81 31.83
C GLY A 188 3.37 45.70 31.79
N GLU A 189 3.14 46.73 32.61
CA GLU A 189 4.02 47.62 33.38
C GLU A 189 3.21 48.18 34.60
N LEU A 190 3.71 48.95 35.59
CA LEU A 190 4.97 49.70 35.75
C LEU A 190 5.33 49.85 37.28
N SER A 191 5.94 50.98 37.63
CA SER A 191 6.21 51.64 38.93
C SER A 191 5.02 51.74 39.91
N ASP A 192 5.19 51.83 41.24
CA ASP A 192 6.16 52.65 42.02
C ASP A 192 6.91 51.90 43.15
#